data_AF-A0A7Y4RFJ8-F1
#
_entry.id   AF-A0A7Y4RFJ8-F1
#
_cell.length_a   1.000
_cell.length_b   1.000
_cell.length_c   1.000
_cell.angle_alpha   90.00
_cell.angle_beta   90.00
_cell.angle_gamma   90.00
#
_symmetry.space_group_name_H-M   'P 1'
#
loop_
_entity.id
_entity.type
_entity.pdbx_description
1 polymer ?
#
loop_
_entity_poly.entity_id
_entity_poly.type
_entity_poly.pdbx_seq_one_letter_code
_entity_poly.pdbx_strand_id
1 'polypeptide(L)' 'MNLKSNSLKWAGIFSTAFLNAAVLLPKTFHVPAQIHPWLFVVNIFWLVTICSGIFSS' A
#
# COMPACT_ATOMS: atom_id res chain seq x y z
N MET A 1 -5.98 -24.40 -12.00
CA MET A 1 -6.35 -23.49 -10.90
C MET A 1 -5.15 -22.60 -10.57
N ASN A 2 -4.99 -21.43 -11.21
CA ASN A 2 -3.81 -20.55 -11.00
C ASN A 2 -4.15 -19.04 -11.05
N LEU A 3 -5.41 -18.67 -10.88
CA LEU A 3 -5.84 -17.26 -10.89
C LEU A 3 -5.56 -16.54 -9.56
N LYS A 4 -5.49 -17.30 -8.45
CA LYS A 4 -5.41 -16.73 -7.09
C LYS A 4 -4.05 -16.07 -6.80
N SER A 5 -2.94 -16.68 -7.24
CA SER A 5 -1.59 -16.16 -6.97
C SER A 5 -1.25 -14.91 -7.80
N ASN A 6 -1.69 -14.86 -9.07
CA ASN A 6 -1.49 -13.66 -9.90
C ASN A 6 -2.30 -12.47 -9.38
N SER A 7 -3.56 -12.67 -9.02
CA SER A 7 -4.40 -11.58 -8.52
C SER A 7 -3.86 -11.01 -7.20
N LEU A 8 -3.30 -11.84 -6.31
CA LEU A 8 -2.64 -11.41 -5.08
C LEU A 8 -1.41 -10.54 -5.36
N LYS A 9 -0.55 -10.95 -6.29
CA LYS A 9 0.62 -10.15 -6.71
C LYS A 9 0.22 -8.78 -7.25
N TRP A 10 -0.78 -8.74 -8.12
CA TRP A 10 -1.31 -7.48 -8.65
C TRP A 10 -1.95 -6.61 -7.57
N ALA A 11 -2.65 -7.19 -6.59
CA ALA A 11 -3.21 -6.46 -5.46
C ALA A 11 -2.13 -5.81 -4.57
N GLY A 12 -1.01 -6.52 -4.34
CA GLY A 12 0.15 -5.98 -3.64
C GLY A 12 0.78 -4.80 -4.40
N ILE A 13 0.96 -4.92 -5.72
CA ILE A 13 1.51 -3.86 -6.58
C ILE A 13 0.58 -2.64 -6.59
N PHE A 14 -0.73 -2.84 -6.78
CA PHE A 14 -1.71 -1.74 -6.79
C PHE A 14 -1.76 -1.01 -5.46
N SER A 15 -1.77 -1.73 -4.34
CA SER A 15 -1.77 -1.09 -3.01
C SER A 15 -0.47 -0.33 -2.74
N THR A 16 0.68 -0.86 -3.19
CA THR A 16 1.97 -0.15 -3.05
C THR A 16 2.00 1.11 -3.89
N ALA A 17 1.52 1.05 -5.13
CA ALA A 17 1.43 2.22 -6.01
C ALA A 17 0.47 3.27 -5.43
N PHE A 18 -0.66 2.85 -4.87
CA PHE A 18 -1.63 3.74 -4.24
C PHE A 18 -1.09 4.42 -2.98
N LEU A 19 -0.42 3.66 -2.10
CA LEU A 19 0.23 4.21 -0.91
C LEU A 19 1.35 5.19 -1.26
N ASN A 20 2.20 4.86 -2.23
CA ASN A 20 3.22 5.80 -2.69
C ASN A 20 2.62 7.06 -3.31
N ALA A 21 1.55 6.93 -4.10
CA ALA A 21 0.85 8.09 -4.65
C ALA A 21 0.26 8.97 -3.55
N ALA A 22 -0.35 8.37 -2.52
CA ALA A 22 -0.90 9.10 -1.38
C ALA A 22 0.18 9.82 -0.53
N VAL A 23 1.38 9.22 -0.43
CA VAL A 23 2.53 9.80 0.29
C VAL A 23 3.23 10.90 -0.53
N LEU A 24 3.37 10.73 -1.84
CA LEU A 24 4.06 11.68 -2.72
C LEU A 24 3.19 12.88 -3.10
N LEU A 25 1.86 12.71 -3.18
CA LEU A 25 0.91 13.74 -3.61
C LEU A 25 -0.20 14.00 -2.57
N PRO A 26 0.13 14.32 -1.31
CA PRO A 26 -0.87 14.61 -0.29
C PRO A 26 -1.69 15.87 -0.65
N LYS A 27 -1.10 16.79 -1.42
CA LYS A 27 -1.74 18.02 -1.91
C LYS A 27 -2.80 17.76 -2.98
N THR A 28 -2.62 16.73 -3.82
CA THR A 28 -3.58 16.39 -4.89
C THR A 28 -4.84 15.73 -4.33
N PHE A 29 -4.71 15.01 -3.22
CA PHE A 29 -5.81 14.36 -2.53
C PHE A 29 -6.45 15.22 -1.42
N HIS A 30 -6.04 16.49 -1.27
CA HIS A 30 -6.48 17.36 -0.18
C HIS A 30 -6.39 16.68 1.20
N VAL A 31 -5.35 15.89 1.43
CA VAL A 31 -5.21 15.13 2.67
C VAL A 31 -4.91 16.12 3.81
N PRO A 32 -5.76 16.22 4.85
CA PRO A 32 -5.48 17.13 5.96
C PRO A 32 -4.21 16.70 6.69
N ALA A 33 -3.42 17.68 7.11
CA ALA A 33 -2.10 17.47 7.72
C ALA A 33 -2.15 16.55 8.97
N GLN A 34 -3.30 16.46 9.63
CA GLN A 34 -3.53 15.55 10.77
C GLN A 34 -3.45 14.06 10.38
N ILE A 35 -3.68 13.71 9.11
CA ILE A 35 -3.64 12.33 8.63
C ILE A 35 -2.25 11.92 8.13
N HIS A 36 -1.33 12.87 7.89
CA HIS A 36 0.06 12.57 7.50
C HIS A 36 0.77 11.54 8.40
N PRO A 37 0.75 11.66 9.75
CA PRO A 37 1.38 10.65 10.60
C PRO A 37 0.71 9.28 10.49
N TRP A 38 -0.61 9.24 10.28
CA TRP A 38 -1.34 7.98 10.10
C TRP A 38 -1.00 7.32 8.75
N LEU A 39 -0.88 8.09 7.68
CA LEU A 39 -0.42 7.63 6.37
C LEU A 39 0.98 6.99 6.46
N PHE A 40 1.87 7.58 7.26
CA PHE A 40 3.20 7.03 7.49
C PHE A 40 3.15 5.69 8.24
N VAL A 41 2.34 5.58 9.30
CA VAL A 41 2.16 4.32 10.05
C VAL A 41 1.55 3.22 9.17
N VAL A 42 0.53 3.56 8.37
CA VAL A 42 -0.09 2.63 7.42
C VAL A 42 0.94 2.16 6.39
N ASN A 43 1.80 3.05 5.89
CA ASN A 43 2.85 2.67 4.95
C ASN A 43 3.86 1.70 5.57
N ILE A 44 4.31 1.94 6.81
CA ILE A 44 5.20 1.00 7.52
C ILE A 44 4.51 -0.36 7.73
N PHE A 45 3.27 -0.36 8.23
CA PHE A 45 2.51 -1.60 8.45
C PHE A 45 2.31 -2.37 7.14
N TRP A 46 2.04 -1.66 6.05
CA TRP A 46 1.88 -2.25 4.72
C TRP A 46 3.19 -2.83 4.18
N LEU A 47 4.31 -2.14 4.37
CA LEU A 47 5.63 -2.61 3.99
C LEU A 47 5.99 -3.89 4.75
N VAL A 48 5.69 -3.95 6.06
CA VAL A 48 5.84 -5.17 6.87
C VAL A 48 4.94 -6.30 6.35
N THR A 49 3.69 -5.99 5.98
CA THR A 49 2.73 -6.96 5.44
C THR A 49 3.22 -7.56 4.11
N ILE A 50 3.78 -6.74 3.22
CA ILE A 50 4.38 -7.19 1.96
C ILE A 50 5.66 -8.01 2.22
N CYS A 51 6.57 -7.50 3.06
CA CYS A 51 7.82 -8.18 3.41
C CYS A 51 7.59 -9.52 4.13
N SER A 52 6.51 -9.64 4.89
CA SER A 52 6.10 -10.89 5.56
C SER A 52 5.64 -11.97 4.58
N GLY A 53 5.56 -11.67 3.27
CA GLY A 53 5.24 -12.66 2.26
C GLY A 53 3.78 -13.11 2.30
N ILE A 54 2.88 -12.29 2.84
CA ILE A 54 1.42 -12.54 2.81
C ILE A 54 0.94 -12.70 1.35
N PHE A 55 1.63 -12.07 0.40
CA PHE A 55 1.38 -12.19 -1.03
C PHE A 55 2.13 -13.35 -1.73
N SER A 56 2.93 -14.12 -0.98
CA SER A 56 3.80 -15.19 -1.49
C SER A 56 3.19 -16.60 -1.37
N SER A 57 1.95 -16.73 -0.88
CA SER A 57 1.28 -18.03 -0.72
C SER A 57 0.22 -18.34 -1.79
#